data_AF-A0A533SE31-F1
#
_entry.id   AF-A0A533SE31-F1
#
_cell.length_a   1.000
_cell.length_b   1.000
_cell.length_c   1.000
_cell.angle_alpha   90.00
_cell.angle_beta   90.00
_cell.angle_gamma   90.00
#
_symmetry.space_group_name_H-M   'P 1'
#
loop_
_entity.id
_entity.type
_entity.pdbx_description
1 polymer ?
#
loop_
_entity_poly.entity_id
_entity_poly.type
_entity_poly.pdbx_seq_one_letter_code
_entity_poly.pdbx_strand_id
1 'polypeptide(L)' 'MEETSLNDIRKLLKTFGVKADEEITHHLLKTRAGGPLLLRITLEDLTDYGDQSPEEPLHLEVKGEIRR' A
#
# COMPACT_ATOMS: atom_id res chain seq x y z
N MET A 1 13.40 5.14 18.18
CA MET A 1 12.16 5.55 17.50
C MET A 1 11.19 6.03 18.55
N GLU A 2 10.62 7.21 18.36
CA GLU A 2 9.62 7.75 19.28
C GLU A 2 8.31 6.96 19.16
N GLU A 3 7.63 6.76 20.29
CA GLU A 3 6.34 6.04 20.39
C GLU A 3 5.26 6.65 19.47
N THR A 4 5.34 7.96 19.24
CA THR A 4 4.51 8.74 18.33
C THR A 4 4.64 8.27 16.88
N SER A 5 5.86 8.15 16.36
CA SER A 5 6.12 7.70 14.98
C SER A 5 5.58 6.29 14.73
N LEU A 6 5.76 5.36 15.68
CA LEU A 6 5.23 4.01 15.57
C LEU A 6 3.69 3.98 15.53
N ASN A 7 3.05 4.86 16.31
CA ASN A 7 1.60 4.97 16.30
C ASN A 7 1.07 5.55 14.98
N ASP A 8 1.74 6.53 14.40
CA ASP A 8 1.32 7.14 13.14
C ASP A 8 1.50 6.18 11.95
N ILE A 9 2.61 5.43 11.91
CA ILE A 9 2.83 4.35 10.93
C ILE A 9 1.67 3.34 11.02
N ARG A 10 1.32 2.86 12.22
CA ARG A 10 0.23 1.88 12.40
C ARG A 10 -1.12 2.45 11.97
N LYS A 11 -1.43 3.70 12.29
CA LYS A 11 -2.68 4.36 11.87
C LYS A 11 -2.77 4.44 10.36
N LEU A 12 -1.70 4.89 9.69
CA LEU A 12 -1.66 5.02 8.24
C LEU A 12 -1.85 3.67 7.55
N LEU A 13 -1.10 2.65 7.97
CA LEU A 13 -1.22 1.30 7.40
C LEU A 13 -2.60 0.69 7.63
N LYS A 14 -3.23 0.94 8.79
CA LYS A 14 -4.61 0.51 9.06
C LYS A 14 -5.61 1.20 8.12
N THR A 15 -5.48 2.51 7.92
CA THR A 15 -6.35 3.26 7.00
C THR A 15 -6.17 2.79 5.56
N PHE A 16 -4.92 2.56 5.13
CA PHE A 16 -4.63 1.98 3.82
C PHE A 16 -5.30 0.62 3.66
N GLY A 17 -5.13 -0.29 4.63
CA GLY A 17 -5.70 -1.63 4.58
C GLY A 17 -7.22 -1.65 4.42
N VAL A 18 -7.94 -0.80 5.17
CA VAL A 18 -9.41 -0.69 5.05
C VAL A 18 -9.82 -0.18 3.67
N LYS A 19 -9.19 0.90 3.18
CA LYS A 19 -9.54 1.46 1.86
C LYS A 19 -9.19 0.52 0.71
N ALA A 20 -8.04 -0.15 0.79
CA ALA A 20 -7.61 -1.11 -0.21
C ALA A 20 -8.59 -2.29 -0.28
N ASP A 21 -9.05 -2.81 0.87
CA ASP A 21 -10.03 -3.90 0.93
C ASP A 21 -11.36 -3.54 0.26
N GLU A 22 -11.88 -2.33 0.56
CA GLU A 22 -13.11 -1.81 -0.05
C GLU A 22 -12.99 -1.68 -1.58
N GLU A 23 -11.91 -1.08 -2.07
CA GLU A 23 -11.67 -0.89 -3.51
C GLU A 23 -11.44 -2.21 -4.26
N ILE A 24 -10.66 -3.13 -3.68
CA ILE A 24 -10.42 -4.45 -4.26
C ILE A 24 -11.73 -5.23 -4.34
N THR A 25 -12.53 -5.24 -3.27
CA THR A 25 -13.82 -5.93 -3.25
C THR A 25 -14.76 -5.37 -4.31
N HIS A 26 -14.85 -4.04 -4.39
CA HIS A 26 -15.67 -3.37 -5.40
C HIS A 26 -15.22 -3.68 -6.83
N HIS A 27 -13.91 -3.73 -7.07
CA HIS A 27 -13.34 -4.10 -8.36
C HIS A 27 -13.66 -5.55 -8.74
N LEU A 28 -13.55 -6.48 -7.79
CA LEU A 28 -13.88 -7.90 -7.98
C LEU A 28 -15.35 -8.13 -8.32
N LEU A 29 -16.26 -7.37 -7.69
CA LEU A 29 -17.71 -7.42 -7.95
C LEU A 29 -18.08 -6.88 -9.35
N LYS A 30 -17.40 -5.80 -9.78
CA LYS A 30 -17.65 -5.18 -11.09
C LYS A 30 -17.11 -6.00 -12.26
N THR A 31 -15.96 -6.64 -12.05
CA THR A 31 -15.30 -7.40 -13.11
C THR A 31 -15.96 -8.77 -13.22
N ARG A 32 -16.28 -9.28 -14.43
CA ARG A 32 -16.80 -10.65 -14.62
C ARG A 32 -15.73 -11.69 -14.96
N ALA A 33 -14.45 -11.30 -14.91
CA ALA A 33 -13.34 -12.19 -15.22
C ALA A 33 -13.34 -13.42 -14.30
N GLY A 34 -13.23 -14.61 -14.87
CA GLY A 34 -13.26 -15.88 -14.13
C GLY A 34 -11.92 -16.27 -13.48
N GLY A 35 -10.88 -15.45 -13.62
CA GLY A 35 -9.54 -15.72 -13.10
C GLY A 35 -9.20 -14.94 -11.82
N PRO A 36 -8.08 -15.28 -11.16
CA PRO A 36 -7.58 -14.53 -10.00
C PRO A 36 -7.19 -13.09 -10.39
N LEU A 37 -7.36 -12.17 -9.44
CA LEU A 37 -6.89 -10.80 -9.56
C LEU A 37 -5.42 -10.73 -9.13
N LEU A 38 -4.53 -10.45 -10.06
CA LEU A 38 -3.12 -10.22 -9.77
C LEU A 38 -2.90 -8.77 -9.36
N LEU A 39 -2.39 -8.53 -8.15
CA LEU A 39 -2.13 -7.20 -7.62
C LEU A 39 -0.65 -6.99 -7.29
N ARG A 40 -0.27 -5.72 -7.39
CA ARG A 40 1.01 -5.20 -6.94
C ARG A 40 0.76 -3.97 -6.10
N ILE A 41 1.29 -3.96 -4.89
CA ILE A 41 1.22 -2.85 -3.94
C ILE A 41 2.62 -2.29 -3.81
N THR A 42 2.75 -0.97 -4.01
CA THR A 42 4.02 -0.26 -3.89
C THR A 42 3.88 0.83 -2.84
N LEU A 43 4.85 0.93 -1.93
CA LEU A 43 5.05 2.06 -1.03
C LEU A 43 6.27 2.84 -1.52
N GLU A 44 6.10 4.13 -1.74
CA GLU A 44 7.14 5.03 -2.22
C GLU A 44 7.21 6.26 -1.32
N ASP A 45 8.43 6.74 -1.07
CA ASP A 45 8.67 8.02 -0.44
C ASP A 45 8.40 9.17 -1.42
N LEU A 46 7.53 10.10 -1.03
CA LEU A 46 7.22 11.29 -1.81
C LEU A 46 7.74 12.57 -1.12
N THR A 47 8.55 12.42 -0.09
CA THR A 47 9.10 13.55 0.67
C THR A 47 10.17 14.24 -0.18
N ASP A 48 10.01 15.56 -0.39
CA ASP A 48 11.08 16.38 -0.95
C ASP A 48 12.08 16.73 0.15
N TYR A 49 13.24 16.08 0.10
CA TYR A 49 14.33 16.30 1.05
C TYR A 49 15.30 17.42 0.62
N GLY A 50 15.10 18.04 -0.54
CA GLY A 50 16.06 18.96 -1.13
C GLY A 50 17.46 18.33 -1.27
N ASP A 51 18.49 19.06 -0.83
CA ASP A 51 19.88 18.59 -0.88
C ASP A 51 20.20 17.45 0.11
N GLN A 52 19.25 17.08 0.97
CA GLN A 52 19.42 16.06 2.02
C GLN A 52 18.64 14.77 1.72
N SER A 53 18.50 14.42 0.44
CA SER A 53 17.86 13.15 0.05
C SER A 53 18.61 11.95 0.64
N PRO A 54 17.91 10.95 1.17
CA PRO A 54 18.53 9.70 1.58
C PRO A 54 19.18 9.02 0.36
N GLU A 55 20.30 8.32 0.58
CA GLU A 55 20.98 7.53 -0.46
C GLU A 55 20.05 6.45 -1.04
N GLU A 56 19.19 5.89 -0.19
CA GLU A 56 18.17 4.92 -0.57
C GLU A 56 16.79 5.42 -0.12
N PRO A 57 15.96 5.93 -1.04
CA PRO A 57 14.58 6.28 -0.75
C PRO A 57 13.78 5.05 -0.29
N LEU A 58 12.77 5.27 0.56
CA LEU A 58 11.88 4.18 0.95
C LEU A 58 11.13 3.65 -0.28
N HIS A 59 11.39 2.39 -0.62
CA HIS A 59 10.66 1.64 -1.64
C HIS A 59 10.35 0.23 -1.13
N LEU A 60 9.07 -0.15 -1.16
CA LEU A 60 8.62 -1.51 -0.85
C LEU A 60 7.61 -1.95 -1.90
N GLU A 61 7.83 -3.13 -2.49
CA GLU A 61 6.92 -3.74 -3.47
C GLU A 61 6.45 -5.11 -2.95
N VAL A 62 5.13 -5.34 -2.96
CA VAL A 62 4.50 -6.61 -2.63
C VAL A 62 3.61 -7.04 -3.79
N LYS A 63 3.75 -8.30 -4.22
CA LYS A 63 2.92 -8.91 -5.27
C LYS A 63 2.12 -10.05 -4.70
N GLY A 64 0.89 -10.20 -5.15
CA GLY A 64 0.01 -11.27 -4.69
C GLY A 64 -1.18 -11.50 -5.62
N GLU A 65 -1.76 -12.69 -5.49
CA GLU A 65 -2.99 -13.06 -6.18
C GLU A 65 -4.16 -13.04 -5.20
N ILE A 66 -5.29 -12.48 -5.63
CA ILE A 66 -6.55 -12.54 -4.91
C ILE A 66 -7.50 -13.45 -5.68
N ARG A 67 -7.90 -14.53 -5.02
CA ARG A 67 -8.87 -15.49 -5.54
C ARG A 67 -10.27 -15.06 -5.10
N ARG A 68 -11.28 -15.41 -5.92
CA ARG A 68 -12.68 -15.28 -5.56
C ARG A 68 -13.12 -16.37 -4.59
#